data_AF-A0A963ATW7-F1
#
_entry.id   AF-A0A963ATW7-F1
#
_cell.length_a   1.000
_cell.length_b   1.000
_cell.length_c   1.000
_cell.angle_alpha   90.00
_cell.angle_beta   90.00
_cell.angle_gamma   90.00
#
_symmetry.space_group_name_H-M   'P 1'
#
loop_
_entity.id
_entity.type
_entity.pdbx_description
1 polymer ?
#
loop_
_entity_poly.entity_id
_entity_poly.type
_entity_poly.pdbx_seq_one_letter_code
_entity_poly.pdbx_strand_id
1 'polypeptide(L)'
;LKMADERTKAPYNQKSPVPEQYSWPSLIKKDGDELFDHYRHTLEALGNQKGLLGLIFNKSQNKFQDPAKLRRAERRRQSILSQAFSGGLSSHELHRELAHEI
;
A
#
# COMPACT_ATOMS: atom_id res chain seq x y z
N LEU A 1 2.66 -0.91 5.17
CA LEU A 1 1.65 -1.96 4.88
C LEU A 1 2.26 -3.13 4.12
N LYS A 2 2.76 -2.93 2.89
CA LYS A 2 3.42 -4.00 2.09
C LYS A 2 4.51 -4.76 2.87
N MET A 3 5.43 -4.08 3.55
CA MET A 3 6.46 -4.74 4.35
C MET A 3 5.91 -5.60 5.52
N ALA A 4 4.73 -5.27 6.05
CA ALA A 4 4.09 -6.09 7.08
C ALA A 4 3.49 -7.37 6.48
N ASP A 5 2.93 -7.28 5.26
CA ASP A 5 2.44 -8.42 4.47
C ASP A 5 3.58 -9.35 4.01
N GLU A 6 4.72 -8.81 3.61
CA GLU A 6 5.88 -9.65 3.25
C GLU A 6 6.43 -10.44 4.44
N ARG A 7 6.34 -9.90 5.66
CA ARG A 7 6.76 -10.60 6.88
C ARG A 7 5.83 -11.74 7.29
N THR A 8 4.58 -11.76 6.81
CA THR A 8 3.68 -12.89 7.08
C THR A 8 3.94 -14.09 6.17
N LYS A 9 4.65 -13.89 5.06
CA LYS A 9 5.03 -14.93 4.11
C LYS A 9 6.32 -15.63 4.55
N ALA A 10 6.58 -16.79 3.95
CA ALA A 10 7.84 -17.50 4.12
C ALA A 10 9.02 -16.61 3.65
N PRO A 11 10.16 -16.62 4.36
CA PRO A 11 10.56 -17.53 5.44
C PRO A 11 10.19 -17.08 6.86
N TYR A 12 9.59 -15.90 7.03
CA TYR A 12 9.45 -15.27 8.34
C TYR A 12 8.19 -15.70 9.09
N ASN A 13 7.08 -15.97 8.38
CA ASN A 13 5.79 -16.43 8.92
C ASN A 13 5.33 -15.65 10.18
N GLN A 14 5.63 -14.35 10.26
CA GLN A 14 5.31 -13.54 11.42
C GLN A 14 3.84 -13.12 11.39
N LYS A 15 3.22 -12.99 12.57
CA LYS A 15 1.88 -12.40 12.63
C LYS A 15 1.95 -10.93 12.23
N SER A 16 1.12 -10.53 11.27
CA SER A 16 0.97 -9.13 10.91
C SER A 16 0.45 -8.36 12.13
N PRO A 17 1.11 -7.26 12.53
CA PRO A 17 0.57 -6.37 13.54
C PRO A 17 -0.60 -5.53 12.98
N VAL A 18 -0.75 -5.47 11.65
CA VAL A 18 -1.82 -4.75 10.96
C VAL A 18 -3.06 -5.64 10.89
N PRO A 19 -4.24 -5.15 11.32
CA PRO A 19 -5.51 -5.86 11.16
C PRO A 19 -5.81 -6.23 9.71
N GLU A 20 -6.44 -7.38 9.48
CA GLU A 20 -6.68 -7.91 8.13
C GLU A 20 -7.51 -6.97 7.25
N GLN A 21 -8.50 -6.29 7.84
CA GLN A 21 -9.32 -5.27 7.17
C GLN A 21 -8.52 -4.07 6.63
N TYR A 22 -7.31 -3.84 7.15
CA TYR A 22 -6.41 -2.76 6.77
C TYR A 22 -5.10 -3.28 6.15
N SER A 23 -5.09 -4.57 5.79
CA SER A 23 -3.93 -5.25 5.23
C SER A 23 -3.62 -4.77 3.80
N TRP A 24 -2.39 -5.01 3.35
CA TRP A 24 -1.99 -4.69 1.98
C TRP A 24 -2.89 -5.35 0.91
N PRO A 25 -3.29 -6.63 1.03
CA PRO A 25 -4.29 -7.25 0.15
C PRO A 25 -5.65 -6.52 0.12
N SER A 26 -6.09 -5.97 1.25
CA SER A 26 -7.38 -5.26 1.33
C SER A 26 -7.39 -3.93 0.55
N LEU A 27 -6.21 -3.30 0.41
CA LEU A 27 -6.02 -2.09 -0.39
C LEU A 27 -5.97 -2.42 -1.89
N ILE A 28 -5.13 -3.35 -2.32
CA ILE A 28 -4.94 -3.64 -3.76
C ILE A 28 -6.15 -4.28 -4.44
N LYS A 29 -7.14 -4.74 -3.66
CA LYS A 29 -8.43 -5.24 -4.15
C LYS A 29 -9.44 -4.12 -4.45
N LYS A 30 -9.16 -2.87 -4.06
CA LYS A 30 -10.03 -1.71 -4.26
C LYS A 30 -9.48 -0.79 -5.35
N ASP A 31 -10.39 -0.02 -5.94
CA ASP A 31 -10.15 0.88 -7.05
C ASP A 31 -10.75 2.28 -6.73
N GLY A 32 -10.28 3.31 -7.43
CA GLY A 32 -11.01 4.57 -7.53
C GLY A 32 -11.26 5.26 -6.19
N ASP A 33 -12.51 5.65 -5.95
CA ASP A 33 -12.94 6.33 -4.72
C ASP A 33 -12.97 5.36 -3.52
N GLU A 34 -13.35 4.10 -3.72
CA GLU A 34 -13.34 3.09 -2.66
C GLU A 34 -11.94 2.84 -2.11
N LEU A 35 -10.93 2.82 -2.98
CA LEU A 35 -9.53 2.73 -2.57
C LEU A 35 -9.12 3.95 -1.75
N PHE A 36 -9.53 5.15 -2.16
CA PHE A 36 -9.19 6.38 -1.45
C PHE A 36 -9.78 6.41 -0.04
N ASP A 37 -11.08 6.11 0.07
CA ASP A 37 -11.78 6.06 1.35
C ASP A 37 -11.19 4.97 2.25
N HIS A 38 -10.94 3.78 1.71
CA HIS A 38 -10.33 2.68 2.44
C HIS A 38 -8.91 3.01 2.90
N TYR A 39 -8.12 3.67 2.06
CA TYR A 39 -6.77 4.12 2.39
C TYR A 39 -6.78 5.14 3.53
N ARG A 40 -7.70 6.12 3.47
CA ARG A 40 -7.90 7.12 4.51
C ARG A 40 -8.29 6.45 5.84
N HIS A 41 -9.32 5.61 5.83
CA HIS A 41 -9.75 4.88 7.03
C HIS A 41 -8.65 3.98 7.59
N THR A 42 -7.84 3.36 6.72
CA THR A 42 -6.69 2.55 7.13
C THR A 42 -5.66 3.41 7.89
N LEU A 43 -5.28 4.57 7.36
CA LEU A 43 -4.32 5.45 8.02
C LEU A 43 -4.86 5.97 9.36
N GLU A 44 -6.12 6.39 9.41
CA GLU A 44 -6.77 6.85 10.64
C GLU A 44 -6.84 5.74 11.70
N ALA A 45 -7.31 4.55 11.32
CA ALA A 45 -7.46 3.43 12.23
C ALA A 45 -6.12 2.93 12.76
N LEU A 46 -5.06 2.93 11.93
CA LEU A 46 -3.71 2.56 12.33
C LEU A 46 -3.01 3.65 13.15
N GLY A 47 -3.25 4.92 12.86
CA GLY A 47 -2.76 6.05 13.64
C GLY A 47 -3.38 6.10 15.04
N ASN A 48 -4.63 5.65 15.18
CA ASN A 48 -5.34 5.52 16.45
C ASN A 48 -4.98 4.26 17.26
N GLN A 49 -4.17 3.34 16.70
CA GLN A 49 -3.69 2.18 17.48
C GLN A 49 -2.73 2.62 18.59
N LYS A 50 -2.63 1.83 19.65
CA LYS A 50 -1.61 2.02 20.68
C LYS A 50 -0.28 1.40 20.25
N GLY A 51 0.82 1.86 20.85
CA GLY A 51 2.15 1.31 20.61
C GLY A 51 2.77 1.74 19.27
N LEU A 52 3.63 0.90 18.71
CA LEU A 52 4.48 1.24 17.57
C LEU A 52 3.69 1.60 16.30
N LEU A 53 2.55 0.93 16.05
CA LEU A 53 1.71 1.23 14.90
C LEU A 53 1.13 2.65 14.97
N GLY A 54 0.54 3.01 16.12
CA GLY A 54 0.08 4.37 16.35
C GLY A 54 1.18 5.39 16.15
N LEU A 55 2.38 5.14 16.69
CA LEU A 55 3.50 6.07 16.55
C LEU A 55 3.95 6.30 15.10
N ILE A 56 3.98 5.24 14.28
CA ILE A 56 4.36 5.30 12.86
C ILE A 56 3.27 6.00 12.05
N PHE A 57 2.00 5.67 12.27
CA PHE A 57 0.89 6.11 11.43
C PHE A 57 0.26 7.45 11.87
N ASN A 58 0.32 7.82 13.16
CA ASN A 58 -0.13 9.12 13.67
C ASN A 58 0.69 10.28 13.07
N LYS A 59 2.00 10.07 12.86
CA LYS A 59 2.85 11.04 12.15
C LYS A 59 2.87 10.85 10.63
N SER A 60 2.19 9.82 10.11
CA SER A 60 2.11 9.63 8.66
C SER A 60 1.14 10.65 8.07
N GLN A 61 1.69 11.71 7.51
CA GLN A 61 0.88 12.66 6.74
C GLN A 61 0.42 11.94 5.47
N ASN A 62 -0.90 11.84 5.29
CA ASN A 62 -1.47 11.44 4.01
C ASN A 62 -1.06 12.48 2.96
N LYS A 63 0.00 12.20 2.19
CA LYS A 63 0.47 13.10 1.13
C LYS A 63 -0.54 13.24 -0.02
N PHE A 64 -1.56 12.38 -0.06
CA PHE A 64 -2.64 12.43 -1.05
C PHE A 64 -3.87 13.14 -0.46
N GLN A 65 -3.83 14.48 -0.48
CA GLN A 65 -4.98 15.31 -0.11
C GLN A 65 -6.11 15.30 -1.17
N ASP A 66 -5.83 14.81 -2.37
CA ASP A 66 -6.74 14.84 -3.51
C ASP A 66 -6.96 13.42 -4.07
N PRO A 67 -8.21 12.91 -4.08
CA PRO A 67 -8.56 11.64 -4.70
C PRO A 67 -8.08 11.49 -6.14
N ALA A 68 -8.06 12.57 -6.92
CA ALA A 68 -7.59 12.55 -8.30
C ALA A 68 -6.08 12.33 -8.42
N LYS A 69 -5.29 12.77 -7.43
CA LYS A 69 -3.84 12.52 -7.39
C LYS A 69 -3.55 11.06 -7.04
N LEU A 70 -4.31 10.49 -6.09
CA LEU A 70 -4.21 9.06 -5.78
C LEU A 70 -4.60 8.20 -6.98
N ARG A 71 -5.73 8.50 -7.63
CA ARG A 71 -6.17 7.80 -8.85
C ARG A 71 -5.15 7.89 -9.97
N ARG A 72 -4.47 9.04 -10.15
CA ARG A 72 -3.41 9.20 -11.15
C ARG A 72 -2.19 8.33 -10.83
N ALA A 73 -1.75 8.32 -9.57
CA ALA A 73 -0.66 7.47 -9.12
C ALA A 73 -1.00 5.98 -9.29
N GLU A 74 -2.22 5.56 -8.95
CA GLU A 74 -2.65 4.18 -9.11
C GLU A 74 -2.80 3.78 -10.58
N ARG A 75 -3.38 4.65 -11.44
CA ARG A 75 -3.45 4.38 -12.88
C ARG A 75 -2.05 4.24 -13.49
N ARG A 76 -1.10 5.06 -13.07
CA ARG A 76 0.29 4.94 -13.51
C ARG A 76 0.93 3.65 -13.00
N ARG A 77 0.71 3.28 -11.74
CA ARG A 77 1.13 2.01 -11.16
C ARG A 77 0.58 0.82 -11.95
N GLN A 78 -0.71 0.83 -12.26
CA GLN A 78 -1.38 -0.20 -13.05
C GLN A 78 -0.86 -0.24 -14.49
N SER A 79 -0.53 0.91 -15.09
CA SER A 79 0.11 0.97 -16.41
C SER A 79 1.50 0.33 -16.40
N ILE A 80 2.32 0.60 -15.38
CA ILE A 80 3.65 -0.01 -15.23
C ILE A 80 3.52 -1.51 -15.01
N LEU A 81 2.59 -1.94 -14.15
CA LEU A 81 2.32 -3.37 -13.90
C LEU A 81 1.79 -4.08 -15.15
N SER A 82 0.94 -3.42 -15.95
CA SER A 82 0.44 -3.96 -17.21
C SER A 82 1.56 -4.10 -18.25
N GLN A 83 2.46 -3.12 -18.35
CA GLN A 83 3.62 -3.19 -19.24
C GLN A 83 4.65 -4.23 -18.79
N ALA A 84 4.79 -4.41 -17.47
CA ALA A 84 5.64 -5.45 -16.88
C ALA A 84 5.13 -6.87 -17.19
N PHE A 85 3.81 -7.07 -17.16
CA PHE A 85 3.18 -8.36 -17.47
C PHE A 85 3.19 -8.69 -18.96
N SER A 86 3.18 -7.69 -19.85
CA SER A 86 3.33 -7.91 -21.29
C SER A 86 4.79 -7.96 -21.76
N GLY A 87 5.75 -7.45 -20.97
CA GLY A 87 7.16 -7.32 -21.33
C GLY A 87 8.15 -8.21 -20.55
N GLY A 88 7.70 -9.03 -19.59
CA GLY A 88 8.59 -9.93 -18.85
C GLY A 88 9.55 -9.22 -17.88
N LEU A 89 9.09 -8.14 -17.24
CA LEU A 89 9.90 -7.44 -16.23
C LEU A 89 10.00 -8.26 -14.94
N SER A 90 11.22 -8.38 -14.40
CA SER A 90 11.48 -9.11 -13.16
C SER A 90 10.93 -8.36 -11.93
N SER A 91 10.57 -9.10 -10.87
CA SER A 91 10.06 -8.56 -9.60
C SER A 91 10.98 -7.50 -8.98
N HIS A 92 12.29 -7.64 -9.17
CA HIS A 92 13.29 -6.67 -8.70
C HIS A 92 13.25 -5.33 -9.48
N GLU A 93 12.91 -5.39 -10.76
CA GLU A 93 12.83 -4.24 -11.67
C GLU A 93 11.55 -3.44 -11.44
N LEU A 94 10.43 -4.16 -11.24
CA LEU A 94 9.18 -3.60 -10.73
C LEU A 94 9.36 -2.87 -9.40
N HIS A 95 10.15 -3.43 -8.49
CA HIS A 95 10.44 -2.79 -7.21
C HIS A 95 11.25 -1.50 -7.35
N ARG A 96 12.18 -1.41 -8.31
CA ARG A 96 12.98 -0.21 -8.58
C ARG A 96 12.17 0.91 -9.20
N GLU A 97 11.31 0.60 -10.17
CA GLU A 97 10.41 1.56 -10.81
C GLU A 97 9.40 2.13 -9.81
N LEU A 98 8.79 1.25 -8.99
CA LEU A 98 7.83 1.67 -7.98
C LEU A 98 8.44 2.49 -6.82
N ALA A 99 9.75 2.38 -6.59
CA ALA A 99 10.44 3.10 -5.53
C ALA A 99 10.88 4.53 -5.91
N HIS A 100 10.94 4.87 -7.21
CA HIS A 100 11.33 6.21 -7.67
C HIS A 100 10.17 7.22 -7.69
N GLU A 101 8.92 6.78 -7.53
CA GLU A 101 7.72 7.62 -7.65
C GLU A 101 7.00 7.95 -6.33
N ILE A 102 7.56 7.57 -5.17
CA ILE A 102 7.03 7.89 -3.82
C ILE A 102 7.99 8.84 -3.09
#